data_AF-A0A1Y1JTT4-F1
#
_entry.id   AF-A0A1Y1JTT4-F1
#
_cell.length_a   1.000
_cell.length_b   1.000
_cell.length_c   1.000
_cell.angle_alpha   90.00
_cell.angle_beta   90.00
_cell.angle_gamma   90.00
#
_symmetry.space_group_name_H-M   'P 1'
#
loop_
_entity.id
_entity.type
_entity.pdbx_description
1 polymer ?
#
loop_
_entity_poly.entity_id
_entity_poly.type
_entity_poly.pdbx_seq_one_letter_code
_entity_poly.pdbx_strand_id
1 'polypeptide(L)'
;MDLYPFHQKINTHKEESYANCIIPMNLREHYKNYEHKSSHKEIKQVVRKNAKRVRDVVLTSWLIERMHPFDSDKREDINTCKSNGGMCDILYVDFVYTQLIRHTYVLLSFLKVNKRKNKTFNFNKIYKYKYNYKSCEQREVMEYMGNYGIHINADALGCFQFFTYYMGGKKNNKKMKTDKCENKSNFNMCIYIPTKKEIDILFIIHKLYKYFYFNLYVPITTEEENKLIFFPFDLTNNLLIKDHFGIFIPYLYVHYNSKGEINKDKNLHLNSSNLVTDNIYNFTFNDHDNIFFIPLIAYNKYGARIGSGKGYYDRALKPGDNKKNNIKISISFDIFLYDIDFLENTDIILDYVINEKGIYYFQF
;
A
#
# COMPACT_ATOMS: atom_id res chain seq x y z
N MET A 1 21.00 -19.61 -9.12
CA MET A 1 19.63 -19.40 -8.56
C MET A 1 18.94 -18.49 -9.56
N ASP A 2 17.97 -18.99 -10.33
CA ASP A 2 17.45 -18.27 -11.51
C ASP A 2 17.01 -16.86 -11.13
N LEU A 3 17.40 -15.86 -11.92
CA LEU A 3 17.10 -14.44 -11.70
C LEU A 3 15.58 -14.14 -11.72
N TYR A 4 14.76 -15.11 -12.17
CA TYR A 4 13.32 -14.98 -12.41
C TYR A 4 12.53 -16.26 -12.04
N PRO A 5 12.56 -16.74 -10.78
CA PRO A 5 11.92 -18.00 -10.41
C PRO A 5 10.39 -17.93 -10.51
N PHE A 6 9.81 -16.72 -10.56
CA PHE A 6 8.38 -16.48 -10.74
C PHE A 6 7.90 -16.67 -12.20
N HIS A 7 8.81 -16.65 -13.18
CA HIS A 7 8.47 -16.69 -14.62
C HIS A 7 7.99 -18.06 -15.10
N GLN A 8 8.66 -19.14 -14.70
CA GLN A 8 8.38 -20.48 -15.23
C GLN A 8 7.13 -21.13 -14.61
N LYS A 9 6.82 -20.86 -13.33
CA LYS A 9 5.74 -21.56 -12.62
C LYS A 9 4.32 -21.05 -12.90
N ILE A 10 4.12 -19.77 -13.24
CA ILE A 10 2.77 -19.18 -13.37
C ILE A 10 2.29 -19.14 -14.82
N ASN A 11 3.20 -18.90 -15.78
CA ASN A 11 2.84 -18.81 -17.20
C ASN A 11 2.35 -20.16 -17.77
N THR A 12 2.66 -21.28 -17.13
CA THR A 12 2.29 -22.63 -17.59
C THR A 12 0.89 -23.08 -17.14
N HIS A 13 0.32 -22.53 -16.06
CA HIS A 13 -0.80 -23.19 -15.35
C HIS A 13 -2.10 -22.38 -15.20
N LYS A 14 -2.26 -21.22 -15.86
CA LYS A 14 -3.47 -20.35 -15.77
C LYS A 14 -3.79 -19.90 -14.32
N GLU A 15 -4.85 -19.10 -14.15
CA GLU A 15 -5.25 -18.47 -12.86
C GLU A 15 -5.48 -19.48 -11.71
N GLU A 16 -5.74 -20.75 -12.03
CA GLU A 16 -5.92 -21.84 -11.07
C GLU A 16 -4.64 -22.16 -10.27
N SER A 17 -3.46 -21.70 -10.71
CA SER A 17 -2.18 -21.92 -10.04
C SER A 17 -1.77 -20.84 -9.02
N TYR A 18 -2.59 -19.80 -8.78
CA TYR A 18 -2.22 -18.71 -7.85
C TYR A 18 -2.06 -19.18 -6.40
N ALA A 19 -2.83 -20.18 -5.97
CA ALA A 19 -2.69 -20.78 -4.64
C ALA A 19 -1.29 -21.38 -4.42
N ASN A 20 -0.70 -22.00 -5.45
CA ASN A 20 0.65 -22.60 -5.39
C ASN A 20 1.77 -21.55 -5.25
N CYS A 21 1.46 -20.28 -5.42
CA CYS A 21 2.41 -19.17 -5.29
C CYS A 21 2.38 -18.55 -3.90
N ILE A 22 1.45 -18.98 -3.05
CA ILE A 22 1.32 -18.54 -1.66
C ILE A 22 1.99 -19.58 -0.79
N ILE A 23 2.99 -19.15 -0.01
CA ILE A 23 3.75 -20.00 0.90
C ILE A 23 3.01 -20.02 2.24
N PRO A 24 2.37 -21.15 2.61
CA PRO A 24 1.73 -21.27 3.92
C PRO A 24 2.80 -21.37 5.01
N MET A 25 2.60 -20.60 6.08
CA MET A 25 3.40 -20.61 7.29
C MET A 25 2.50 -21.14 8.40
N ASN A 26 2.63 -22.43 8.72
CA ASN A 26 1.86 -23.06 9.79
C ASN A 26 2.47 -22.67 11.14
N LEU A 27 1.75 -21.83 11.88
CA LEU A 27 2.17 -21.30 13.17
C LEU A 27 1.29 -21.81 14.32
N ARG A 28 0.39 -22.77 14.07
CA ARG A 28 -0.53 -23.30 15.07
C ARG A 28 0.20 -23.91 16.27
N GLU A 29 1.23 -24.72 16.01
CA GLU A 29 2.04 -25.30 17.09
C GLU A 29 2.88 -24.24 17.80
N HIS A 30 3.42 -23.27 17.06
CA HIS A 30 4.19 -22.16 17.62
C HIS A 30 3.35 -21.33 18.59
N TYR A 31 2.09 -21.04 18.24
CA TYR A 31 1.21 -20.21 19.07
C TYR A 31 0.43 -20.96 20.15
N LYS A 32 0.33 -22.30 20.07
CA LYS A 32 -0.42 -23.10 21.05
C LYS A 32 0.06 -22.92 22.50
N ASN A 33 1.38 -22.81 22.70
CA ASN A 33 2.02 -22.66 24.01
C ASN A 33 2.88 -21.39 24.08
N TYR A 34 2.48 -20.34 23.35
CA TYR A 34 3.30 -19.14 23.22
C TYR A 34 3.26 -18.28 24.48
N GLU A 35 4.43 -18.03 25.06
CA GLU A 35 4.59 -17.16 26.22
C GLU A 35 5.30 -15.86 25.83
N HIS A 36 4.63 -14.73 26.06
CA HIS A 36 5.25 -13.42 25.89
C HIS A 36 6.32 -13.19 26.95
N LYS A 37 7.57 -12.96 26.53
CA LYS A 37 8.66 -12.66 27.45
C LYS A 37 8.74 -11.16 27.72
N SER A 38 9.08 -10.79 28.94
CA SER A 38 9.31 -9.39 29.34
C SER A 38 10.37 -8.69 28.47
N SER A 39 11.34 -9.44 27.96
CA SER A 39 12.39 -8.95 27.06
C SER A 39 11.90 -8.56 25.65
N HIS A 40 10.71 -8.98 25.21
CA HIS A 40 10.22 -8.70 23.86
C HIS A 40 10.12 -7.20 23.58
N LYS A 41 9.76 -6.39 24.59
CA LYS A 41 9.72 -4.93 24.46
C LYS A 41 11.08 -4.32 24.15
N GLU A 42 12.12 -4.79 24.83
CA GLU A 42 13.51 -4.34 24.62
C GLU A 42 14.02 -4.79 23.24
N ILE A 43 13.81 -6.07 22.91
CA ILE A 43 14.17 -6.63 21.59
C ILE A 43 13.51 -5.82 20.48
N LYS A 44 12.20 -5.55 20.59
CA LYS A 44 11.44 -4.76 19.61
C LYS A 44 12.00 -3.35 19.44
N GLN A 45 12.46 -2.70 20.51
CA GLN A 45 13.10 -1.39 20.42
C GLN A 45 14.44 -1.47 19.68
N VAL A 46 15.26 -2.48 19.96
CA VAL A 46 16.54 -2.72 19.28
C VAL A 46 16.32 -2.98 17.80
N VAL A 47 15.42 -3.90 17.45
CA VAL A 47 15.08 -4.21 16.05
C VAL A 47 14.54 -2.96 15.35
N ARG A 48 13.64 -2.20 15.98
CA ARG A 48 13.12 -0.95 15.41
C ARG A 48 14.22 0.05 15.08
N LYS A 49 15.17 0.25 16.00
CA LYS A 49 16.30 1.18 15.81
C LYS A 49 17.19 0.73 14.66
N ASN A 50 17.52 -0.56 14.61
CA ASN A 50 18.37 -1.13 13.57
C ASN A 50 17.68 -1.07 12.20
N ALA A 51 16.43 -1.50 12.12
CA ALA A 51 15.67 -1.50 10.88
C ALA A 51 15.44 -0.08 10.33
N LYS A 52 15.24 0.94 11.19
CA LYS A 52 15.22 2.35 10.73
C LYS A 52 16.52 2.76 10.05
N ARG A 53 17.68 2.37 10.58
CA ARG A 53 18.99 2.66 9.97
C ARG A 53 19.18 1.93 8.64
N VAL A 54 18.82 0.64 8.59
CA VAL A 54 18.89 -0.15 7.35
C VAL A 54 17.98 0.47 6.27
N ARG A 55 16.75 0.85 6.62
CA ARG A 55 15.82 1.54 5.71
C ARG A 55 16.37 2.84 5.18
N ASP A 56 17.00 3.63 6.05
CA ASP A 56 17.60 4.91 5.64
C ASP A 56 18.66 4.68 4.57
N VAL A 57 19.47 3.62 4.64
CA VAL A 57 20.44 3.28 3.57
C VAL A 57 19.74 2.68 2.35
N VAL A 58 18.91 1.67 2.55
CA VAL A 58 18.33 0.86 1.46
C VAL A 58 17.40 1.70 0.58
N LEU A 59 16.46 2.43 1.19
CA LEU A 59 15.40 3.14 0.46
C LEU A 59 15.86 4.48 -0.12
N THR A 60 16.96 5.04 0.37
CA THR A 60 17.48 6.32 -0.15
C THR A 60 18.67 6.15 -1.09
N SER A 61 19.51 5.14 -0.90
CA SER A 61 20.82 5.04 -1.55
C SER A 61 20.98 3.78 -2.42
N TRP A 62 20.64 2.59 -1.92
CA TRP A 62 20.89 1.32 -2.64
C TRP A 62 19.95 1.06 -3.83
N LEU A 63 18.68 1.47 -3.73
CA LEU A 63 17.70 1.21 -4.79
C LEU A 63 18.04 1.91 -6.13
N ILE A 64 19.01 2.82 -6.15
CA ILE A 64 19.43 3.56 -7.35
C ILE A 64 20.52 2.80 -8.14
N GLU A 65 21.09 1.72 -7.59
CA GLU A 65 22.14 0.94 -8.25
C GLU A 65 21.64 0.18 -9.49
N ARG A 66 22.48 0.13 -10.52
CA ARG A 66 22.26 -0.67 -11.73
C ARG A 66 22.33 -2.15 -11.38
N MET A 67 21.48 -2.98 -11.98
CA MET A 67 21.77 -4.42 -12.02
C MET A 67 23.01 -4.63 -12.89
N HIS A 68 24.19 -4.76 -12.29
CA HIS A 68 25.35 -5.29 -13.00
C HIS A 68 25.17 -6.81 -13.17
N PRO A 69 25.20 -7.34 -14.40
CA PRO A 69 25.21 -8.78 -14.60
C PRO A 69 26.62 -9.29 -14.27
N PHE A 70 26.86 -9.81 -13.07
CA PHE A 70 28.08 -10.57 -12.80
C PHE A 70 27.86 -11.80 -11.93
N ASP A 71 28.48 -12.88 -12.43
CA ASP A 71 28.89 -14.14 -11.82
C ASP A 71 27.83 -15.13 -11.32
N SER A 72 27.21 -15.81 -12.29
CA SER A 72 27.23 -17.28 -12.23
C SER A 72 27.43 -17.84 -13.64
N ASP A 73 28.49 -18.62 -13.81
CA ASP A 73 28.75 -19.49 -14.96
C ASP A 73 27.47 -20.20 -15.43
N LYS A 74 26.96 -19.75 -16.58
CA LYS A 74 26.44 -20.54 -17.72
C LYS A 74 25.49 -19.65 -18.51
N ARG A 75 25.86 -19.48 -19.79
CA ARG A 75 25.11 -18.74 -20.81
C ARG A 75 23.71 -19.37 -20.97
N GLU A 76 22.68 -18.58 -20.75
CA GLU A 76 21.46 -18.66 -21.53
C GLU A 76 21.21 -17.26 -22.10
N ASP A 77 21.40 -17.14 -23.41
CA ASP A 77 21.13 -15.93 -24.17
C ASP A 77 19.64 -15.59 -24.03
N ILE A 78 19.34 -14.60 -23.19
CA ILE A 78 18.02 -13.98 -23.15
C ILE A 78 17.88 -13.14 -24.42
N ASN A 79 17.31 -13.74 -25.46
CA ASN A 79 16.86 -13.06 -26.67
C ASN A 79 15.81 -12.00 -26.31
N THR A 80 16.28 -10.78 -26.04
CA THR A 80 15.43 -9.59 -25.98
C THR A 80 15.26 -9.06 -27.41
N CYS A 81 14.40 -9.71 -28.20
CA CYS A 81 14.02 -9.16 -29.49
C CYS A 81 13.24 -7.85 -29.30
N LYS A 82 13.88 -6.71 -29.63
CA LYS A 82 13.20 -5.49 -30.06
C LYS A 82 13.84 -4.99 -31.35
N SER A 83 13.03 -4.85 -32.39
CA SER A 83 13.32 -3.96 -33.50
C SER A 83 13.42 -2.52 -32.97
N ASN A 84 14.59 -1.92 -33.18
CA ASN A 84 15.00 -0.54 -32.87
C ASN A 84 15.50 -0.26 -31.44
N GLY A 85 16.77 -0.62 -31.22
CA GLY A 85 17.83 0.30 -30.76
C GLY A 85 17.67 0.97 -29.40
N GLY A 86 18.25 0.34 -28.37
CA GLY A 86 18.53 0.95 -27.06
C GLY A 86 18.29 -0.02 -25.91
N MET A 87 19.36 -0.62 -25.36
CA MET A 87 19.27 -1.44 -24.14
C MET A 87 18.81 -0.54 -23.00
N CYS A 88 17.56 -0.72 -22.57
CA CYS A 88 16.96 0.14 -21.56
C CYS A 88 17.35 -0.41 -20.20
N ASP A 89 18.46 0.07 -19.64
CA ASP A 89 19.00 -0.37 -18.34
C ASP A 89 17.87 -0.55 -17.30
N ILE A 90 17.77 -1.76 -16.74
CA ILE A 90 16.82 -2.12 -15.69
C ILE A 90 17.55 -1.92 -14.36
N LEU A 91 16.97 -1.10 -13.47
CA LEU A 91 17.54 -0.88 -12.14
C LEU A 91 17.10 -1.98 -11.17
N TYR A 92 17.84 -2.19 -10.08
CA TYR A 92 17.43 -3.16 -9.06
C TYR A 92 16.05 -2.83 -8.47
N VAL A 93 15.75 -1.54 -8.28
CA VAL A 93 14.41 -1.10 -7.85
C VAL A 93 13.30 -1.45 -8.84
N ASP A 94 13.58 -1.41 -10.15
CA ASP A 94 12.61 -1.80 -11.16
C ASP A 94 12.28 -3.30 -11.03
N PHE A 95 13.30 -4.12 -10.77
CA PHE A 95 13.12 -5.55 -10.52
C PHE A 95 12.28 -5.79 -9.27
N VAL A 96 12.67 -5.21 -8.13
CA VAL A 96 12.01 -5.42 -6.84
C VAL A 96 10.53 -5.00 -6.93
N TYR A 97 10.23 -3.80 -7.42
CA TYR A 97 8.85 -3.35 -7.58
C TYR A 97 8.07 -4.17 -8.60
N THR A 98 8.72 -4.68 -9.65
CA THR A 98 8.09 -5.60 -10.59
C THR A 98 7.63 -6.88 -9.87
N GLN A 99 8.45 -7.46 -8.99
CA GLN A 99 8.04 -8.62 -8.19
C GLN A 99 6.93 -8.29 -7.23
N LEU A 100 7.01 -7.16 -6.51
CA LEU A 100 5.93 -6.73 -5.61
C LEU A 100 4.60 -6.58 -6.37
N ILE A 101 4.59 -5.97 -7.56
CA ILE A 101 3.38 -5.85 -8.39
C ILE A 101 2.84 -7.22 -8.79
N ARG A 102 3.70 -8.15 -9.20
CA ARG A 102 3.28 -9.51 -9.57
C ARG A 102 2.68 -10.25 -8.39
N HIS A 103 3.35 -10.21 -7.23
CA HIS A 103 2.90 -10.91 -6.03
C HIS A 103 1.61 -10.30 -5.48
N THR A 104 1.48 -8.96 -5.48
CA THR A 104 0.22 -8.31 -5.13
C THR A 104 -0.89 -8.68 -6.12
N TYR A 105 -0.64 -8.72 -7.43
CA TYR A 105 -1.64 -9.17 -8.40
C TYR A 105 -2.14 -10.60 -8.13
N VAL A 106 -1.21 -11.52 -7.84
CA VAL A 106 -1.51 -12.92 -7.51
C VAL A 106 -2.34 -12.99 -6.23
N LEU A 107 -1.95 -12.29 -5.16
CA LEU A 107 -2.68 -12.28 -3.90
C LEU A 107 -4.09 -11.70 -4.07
N LEU A 108 -4.25 -10.56 -4.74
CA LEU A 108 -5.57 -9.96 -4.97
C LEU A 108 -6.46 -10.87 -5.84
N SER A 109 -5.88 -11.59 -6.80
CA SER A 109 -6.60 -12.60 -7.58
C SER A 109 -7.05 -13.78 -6.72
N PHE A 110 -6.17 -14.27 -5.84
CA PHE A 110 -6.48 -15.35 -4.89
C PHE A 110 -7.58 -14.95 -3.91
N LEU A 111 -7.53 -13.72 -3.40
CA LEU A 111 -8.57 -13.13 -2.55
C LEU A 111 -9.87 -12.78 -3.30
N LYS A 112 -9.96 -13.10 -4.60
CA LYS A 112 -11.12 -12.86 -5.45
C LYS A 112 -11.54 -11.38 -5.50
N VAL A 113 -10.58 -10.46 -5.48
CA VAL A 113 -10.87 -9.04 -5.74
C VAL A 113 -11.40 -8.88 -7.16
N ASN A 114 -12.49 -8.13 -7.31
CA ASN A 114 -13.21 -7.99 -8.57
C ASN A 114 -12.30 -7.42 -9.68
N LYS A 115 -12.18 -8.19 -10.77
CA LYS A 115 -11.37 -7.85 -11.94
C LYS A 115 -12.15 -7.01 -12.96
N ARG A 116 -11.44 -6.15 -13.68
CA ARG A 116 -11.93 -5.44 -14.86
C ARG A 116 -11.98 -6.42 -16.04
N LYS A 117 -13.07 -6.41 -16.80
CA LYS A 117 -13.29 -7.33 -17.94
C LYS A 117 -12.20 -7.18 -19.02
N ASN A 118 -11.83 -8.29 -19.66
CA ASN A 118 -10.95 -8.36 -20.85
C ASN A 118 -9.52 -7.80 -20.64
N LYS A 119 -8.95 -7.95 -19.45
CA LYS A 119 -7.56 -7.55 -19.16
C LYS A 119 -6.79 -8.74 -18.57
N THR A 120 -5.82 -9.24 -19.33
CA THR A 120 -4.86 -10.26 -18.88
C THR A 120 -3.62 -9.59 -18.30
N PHE A 121 -3.14 -10.10 -17.17
CA PHE A 121 -1.91 -9.61 -16.56
C PHE A 121 -0.70 -10.22 -17.26
N ASN A 122 0.19 -9.36 -17.77
CA ASN A 122 1.41 -9.81 -18.43
C ASN A 122 2.52 -9.93 -17.37
N PHE A 123 2.80 -11.17 -16.94
CA PHE A 123 3.89 -11.44 -16.00
C PHE A 123 5.27 -11.11 -16.58
N ASN A 124 5.46 -11.09 -17.90
CA ASN A 124 6.75 -10.75 -18.51
C ASN A 124 7.02 -9.23 -18.56
N LYS A 125 6.03 -8.40 -18.23
CA LYS A 125 6.20 -6.96 -18.21
C LYS A 125 7.10 -6.53 -17.04
N ILE A 126 8.14 -5.76 -17.36
CA ILE A 126 8.93 -5.02 -16.38
C ILE A 126 8.29 -3.65 -16.13
N TYR A 127 8.17 -3.29 -14.85
CA TYR A 127 7.66 -2.00 -14.42
C TYR A 127 8.80 -1.13 -13.92
N LYS A 128 9.08 -0.04 -14.63
CA LYS A 128 10.09 0.94 -14.19
C LYS A 128 9.53 1.78 -13.04
N TYR A 129 10.18 1.70 -11.89
CA TYR A 129 9.76 2.43 -10.70
C TYR A 129 10.00 3.93 -10.88
N LYS A 130 9.04 4.72 -10.40
CA LYS A 130 9.16 6.17 -10.34
C LYS A 130 8.39 6.68 -9.13
N TYR A 131 9.07 7.49 -8.32
CA TYR A 131 8.42 8.26 -7.26
C TYR A 131 7.54 9.35 -7.90
N ASN A 132 6.22 9.25 -7.69
CA ASN A 132 5.25 10.02 -8.47
C ASN A 132 4.66 11.25 -7.77
N TYR A 133 5.11 11.58 -6.56
CA TYR A 133 4.68 12.81 -5.91
C TYR A 133 5.20 14.03 -6.68
N LYS A 134 4.33 15.00 -6.90
CA LYS A 134 4.63 16.28 -7.54
C LYS A 134 4.00 17.42 -6.76
N SER A 135 4.66 18.58 -6.74
CA SER A 135 4.01 19.83 -6.32
C SER A 135 2.92 20.18 -7.33
N CYS A 136 1.82 20.73 -6.87
CA CYS A 136 0.73 21.19 -7.73
C CYS A 136 0.87 22.68 -8.04
N GLU A 137 0.55 23.07 -9.27
CA GLU A 137 0.33 24.48 -9.62
C GLU A 137 -1.06 24.94 -9.20
N GLN A 138 -1.25 26.26 -9.05
CA GLN A 138 -2.54 26.85 -8.65
C GLN A 138 -3.69 26.39 -9.56
N ARG A 139 -3.46 26.29 -10.87
CA ARG A 139 -4.47 25.81 -11.83
C ARG A 139 -4.91 24.38 -11.55
N GLU A 140 -3.98 23.48 -11.22
CA GLU A 140 -4.27 22.07 -10.92
C GLU A 140 -5.06 21.95 -9.61
N VAL A 141 -4.73 22.77 -8.61
CA VAL A 141 -5.47 22.87 -7.35
C VAL A 141 -6.91 23.32 -7.61
N MET A 142 -7.10 24.37 -8.42
CA MET A 142 -8.43 24.88 -8.76
C MET A 142 -9.26 23.86 -9.57
N GLU A 143 -8.65 23.15 -10.52
CA GLU A 143 -9.30 22.05 -11.26
C GLU A 143 -9.77 20.95 -10.29
N TYR A 144 -8.91 20.57 -9.34
CA TYR A 144 -9.25 19.59 -8.31
C TYR A 144 -10.44 20.04 -7.45
N MET A 145 -10.42 21.28 -6.93
CA MET A 145 -11.49 21.80 -6.08
C MET A 145 -12.84 21.83 -6.83
N GLY A 146 -12.82 22.23 -8.10
CA GLY A 146 -14.00 22.24 -8.96
C GLY A 146 -14.66 20.86 -9.09
N ASN A 147 -13.88 19.77 -9.11
CA ASN A 147 -14.41 18.41 -9.18
C ASN A 147 -15.22 18.01 -7.93
N TYR A 148 -14.99 18.64 -6.79
CA TYR A 148 -15.69 18.38 -5.52
C TYR A 148 -16.64 19.51 -5.10
N GLY A 149 -16.88 20.51 -5.97
CA GLY A 149 -17.74 21.65 -5.64
C GLY A 149 -17.18 22.52 -4.50
N ILE A 150 -15.86 22.54 -4.34
CA ILE A 150 -15.19 23.31 -3.30
C ILE A 150 -14.88 24.71 -3.85
N HIS A 151 -15.35 25.74 -3.15
CA HIS A 151 -15.04 27.14 -3.43
C HIS A 151 -14.07 27.64 -2.37
N ILE A 152 -12.84 27.97 -2.78
CA ILE A 152 -11.81 28.55 -1.90
C ILE A 152 -11.42 29.91 -2.45
N ASN A 153 -11.30 30.91 -1.57
CA ASN A 153 -10.74 32.21 -1.92
C ASN A 153 -9.23 32.06 -2.21
N ALA A 154 -8.72 32.77 -3.23
CA ALA A 154 -7.32 32.70 -3.66
C ALA A 154 -6.32 32.94 -2.50
N ASP A 155 -6.68 33.80 -1.54
CA ASP A 155 -5.84 34.11 -0.38
C ASP A 155 -5.61 32.89 0.53
N ALA A 156 -6.61 32.03 0.68
CA ALA A 156 -6.50 30.80 1.49
C ALA A 156 -5.71 29.69 0.78
N LEU A 157 -5.57 29.75 -0.55
CA LEU A 157 -4.75 28.82 -1.33
C LEU A 157 -3.25 29.02 -1.06
N GLY A 158 -2.84 30.25 -0.75
CA GLY A 158 -1.44 30.60 -0.48
C GLY A 158 -0.88 30.01 0.83
N CYS A 159 -1.73 29.55 1.73
CA CYS A 159 -1.34 29.01 3.04
C CYS A 159 -0.82 27.57 2.98
N PHE A 160 -1.06 26.85 1.88
CA PHE A 160 -0.72 25.43 1.77
C PHE A 160 0.19 25.15 0.59
N GLN A 161 1.19 24.30 0.82
CA GLN A 161 1.91 23.64 -0.26
C GLN A 161 1.17 22.36 -0.66
N PHE A 162 0.63 22.35 -1.87
CA PHE A 162 -0.14 21.24 -2.40
C PHE A 162 0.70 20.25 -3.21
N PHE A 163 0.35 18.99 -3.10
CA PHE A 163 0.98 17.89 -3.81
C PHE A 163 -0.05 16.95 -4.42
N THR A 164 0.35 16.17 -5.42
CA THR A 164 -0.46 15.08 -5.98
C THR A 164 0.42 13.86 -6.23
N TYR A 165 -0.16 12.67 -6.08
CA TYR A 165 0.42 11.43 -6.57
C TYR A 165 0.04 11.24 -8.04
N TYR A 166 0.99 11.51 -8.94
CA TYR A 166 0.73 11.58 -10.38
C TYR A 166 0.68 10.20 -11.04
N MET A 167 -0.46 9.88 -11.67
CA MET A 167 -0.69 8.58 -12.30
C MET A 167 -0.19 8.47 -13.75
N GLY A 168 0.28 9.56 -14.38
CA GLY A 168 0.66 9.50 -15.81
C GLY A 168 -0.55 9.45 -16.75
N GLY A 169 -0.53 10.26 -17.81
CA GLY A 169 -1.47 10.09 -18.93
C GLY A 169 -2.80 10.84 -18.83
N LYS A 170 -2.86 12.04 -18.22
CA LYS A 170 -3.91 13.02 -18.57
C LYS A 170 -3.72 13.43 -20.05
N LYS A 171 -4.17 12.60 -21.00
CA LYS A 171 -4.51 13.07 -22.34
C LYS A 171 -5.86 13.78 -22.23
N ASN A 172 -5.82 15.09 -22.41
CA ASN A 172 -6.90 16.04 -22.71
C ASN A 172 -8.34 15.51 -22.63
N ASN A 173 -9.15 16.17 -21.78
CA ASN A 173 -10.55 16.48 -22.06
C ASN A 173 -11.46 15.32 -22.49
N LYS A 174 -11.38 14.18 -21.83
CA LYS A 174 -12.61 13.55 -21.38
C LYS A 174 -12.51 13.54 -19.88
N LYS A 175 -13.54 14.07 -19.19
CA LYS A 175 -13.91 13.56 -17.87
C LYS A 175 -13.59 12.08 -17.97
N MET A 176 -12.60 11.57 -17.23
CA MET A 176 -12.77 10.23 -16.71
C MET A 176 -14.10 10.41 -16.01
N LYS A 177 -15.19 10.02 -16.70
CA LYS A 177 -16.41 9.68 -16.01
C LYS A 177 -15.85 8.81 -14.93
N THR A 178 -15.95 9.28 -13.70
CA THR A 178 -16.01 8.45 -12.53
C THR A 178 -17.03 7.41 -12.97
N ASP A 179 -16.53 6.36 -13.63
CA ASP A 179 -17.39 5.30 -14.10
C ASP A 179 -18.07 4.89 -12.80
N LYS A 180 -19.33 4.52 -12.91
CA LYS A 180 -20.05 3.75 -11.91
C LYS A 180 -19.29 2.44 -11.61
N CYS A 181 -18.08 2.54 -11.08
CA CYS A 181 -17.00 1.56 -10.97
C CYS A 181 -16.61 1.39 -9.50
N GLU A 182 -16.84 2.38 -8.64
CA GLU A 182 -16.78 2.21 -7.18
C GLU A 182 -17.77 1.12 -6.73
N ASN A 183 -18.99 1.09 -7.30
CA ASN A 183 -19.99 0.04 -7.07
C ASN A 183 -19.61 -1.35 -7.59
N LYS A 184 -18.44 -1.50 -8.23
CA LYS A 184 -17.95 -2.81 -8.71
C LYS A 184 -16.84 -3.38 -7.84
N SER A 185 -16.28 -2.62 -6.90
CA SER A 185 -15.37 -3.17 -5.91
C SER A 185 -16.15 -4.10 -4.97
N ASN A 186 -15.54 -5.20 -4.57
CA ASN A 186 -16.08 -6.10 -3.55
C ASN A 186 -15.33 -6.02 -2.22
N PHE A 187 -14.32 -5.15 -2.14
CA PHE A 187 -13.54 -4.87 -0.94
C PHE A 187 -13.39 -3.37 -0.72
N ASN A 188 -13.36 -2.98 0.55
CA ASN A 188 -12.83 -1.69 0.98
C ASN A 188 -11.33 -1.88 1.28
N MET A 189 -10.48 -1.20 0.52
CA MET A 189 -9.05 -1.40 0.57
C MET A 189 -8.38 -0.20 1.23
N CYS A 190 -7.91 -0.41 2.45
CA CYS A 190 -7.24 0.59 3.26
C CYS A 190 -5.74 0.55 2.98
N ILE A 191 -5.19 1.60 2.37
CA ILE A 191 -3.77 1.70 2.00
C ILE A 191 -3.14 2.91 2.69
N TYR A 192 -1.88 2.81 3.09
CA TYR A 192 -1.15 3.97 3.60
C TYR A 192 -0.67 4.89 2.46
N ILE A 193 -0.53 6.18 2.76
CA ILE A 193 0.15 7.12 1.86
C ILE A 193 1.65 7.05 2.17
N PRO A 194 2.49 6.51 1.27
CA PRO A 194 3.87 6.19 1.56
C PRO A 194 4.74 7.43 1.72
N THR A 195 5.53 7.45 2.78
CA THR A 195 6.67 8.35 2.90
C THR A 195 7.87 7.85 2.07
N LYS A 196 8.92 8.66 1.93
CA LYS A 196 10.17 8.23 1.25
C LYS A 196 10.87 7.03 1.91
N LYS A 197 10.52 6.70 3.15
CA LYS A 197 11.12 5.62 3.94
C LYS A 197 10.20 4.39 4.04
N GLU A 198 9.24 4.28 3.13
CA GLU A 198 8.29 3.17 3.04
C GLU A 198 8.22 2.65 1.61
N ILE A 199 7.67 1.44 1.46
CA ILE A 199 7.36 0.89 0.15
C ILE A 199 6.28 1.77 -0.49
N ASP A 200 6.50 2.19 -1.73
CA ASP A 200 5.52 2.98 -2.47
C ASP A 200 4.36 2.09 -2.95
N ILE A 201 3.41 1.83 -2.04
CA ILE A 201 2.20 1.06 -2.33
C ILE A 201 1.31 1.75 -3.38
N LEU A 202 1.33 3.08 -3.47
CA LEU A 202 0.56 3.81 -4.48
C LEU A 202 1.06 3.48 -5.89
N PHE A 203 2.37 3.28 -6.06
CA PHE A 203 2.93 2.82 -7.33
C PHE A 203 2.40 1.44 -7.72
N ILE A 204 2.35 0.51 -6.76
CA ILE A 204 1.87 -0.86 -6.95
C ILE A 204 0.38 -0.82 -7.34
N ILE A 205 -0.46 -0.18 -6.53
CA ILE A 205 -1.91 -0.06 -6.75
C ILE A 205 -2.19 0.64 -8.08
N HIS A 206 -1.42 1.67 -8.43
CA HIS A 206 -1.51 2.31 -9.74
C HIS A 206 -1.31 1.31 -10.88
N LYS A 207 -0.26 0.47 -10.86
CA LYS A 207 -0.08 -0.53 -11.93
C LYS A 207 -1.21 -1.56 -11.97
N LEU A 208 -1.84 -1.81 -10.83
CA LEU A 208 -2.96 -2.74 -10.69
C LEU A 208 -4.33 -2.13 -11.00
N TYR A 209 -4.47 -0.80 -11.06
CA TYR A 209 -5.74 -0.10 -11.38
C TYR A 209 -6.33 -0.50 -12.73
N LYS A 210 -5.49 -0.96 -13.67
CA LYS A 210 -5.93 -1.48 -14.97
C LYS A 210 -6.64 -2.84 -14.87
N TYR A 211 -6.38 -3.60 -13.82
CA TYR A 211 -6.83 -4.99 -13.69
C TYR A 211 -7.93 -5.19 -12.65
N PHE A 212 -7.97 -4.38 -11.59
CA PHE A 212 -8.94 -4.52 -10.50
C PHE A 212 -9.81 -3.26 -10.34
N TYR A 213 -10.96 -3.44 -9.69
CA TYR A 213 -11.70 -2.33 -9.10
C TYR A 213 -11.22 -2.12 -7.67
N PHE A 214 -11.02 -0.86 -7.29
CA PHE A 214 -10.57 -0.48 -5.95
C PHE A 214 -11.55 0.53 -5.37
N ASN A 215 -12.01 0.27 -4.16
CA ASN A 215 -12.60 1.28 -3.28
C ASN A 215 -11.55 1.58 -2.20
N LEU A 216 -10.88 2.75 -2.29
CA LEU A 216 -9.69 3.03 -1.49
C LEU A 216 -10.01 3.93 -0.30
N TYR A 217 -9.38 3.60 0.82
CA TYR A 217 -9.33 4.43 2.02
C TYR A 217 -7.88 4.62 2.45
N VAL A 218 -7.58 5.73 3.11
CA VAL A 218 -6.25 6.04 3.64
C VAL A 218 -6.32 6.36 5.13
N PRO A 219 -5.30 5.95 5.91
CA PRO A 219 -5.27 6.17 7.35
C PRO A 219 -5.06 7.66 7.65
N ILE A 220 -5.81 8.16 8.62
CA ILE A 220 -5.63 9.49 9.20
C ILE A 220 -5.59 9.36 10.72
N THR A 221 -4.58 9.97 11.33
CA THR A 221 -4.45 10.02 12.78
C THR A 221 -5.15 11.25 13.33
N THR A 222 -6.04 11.09 14.30
CA THR A 222 -6.66 12.21 15.01
C THR A 222 -5.81 12.58 16.22
N GLU A 223 -5.51 13.88 16.39
CA GLU A 223 -4.66 14.37 17.48
C GLU A 223 -5.35 14.22 18.85
N GLU A 224 -6.66 14.43 18.90
CA GLU A 224 -7.43 14.46 20.14
C GLU A 224 -7.54 13.10 20.83
N GLU A 225 -7.55 12.00 20.08
CA GLU A 225 -7.89 10.68 20.63
C GLU A 225 -6.86 9.58 20.33
N ASN A 226 -5.74 9.91 19.67
CA ASN A 226 -4.77 8.92 19.18
C ASN A 226 -5.43 7.77 18.39
N LYS A 227 -6.55 8.06 17.72
CA LYS A 227 -7.30 7.10 16.89
C LYS A 227 -6.75 7.12 15.47
N LEU A 228 -6.92 5.99 14.79
CA LEU A 228 -6.63 5.84 13.38
C LEU A 228 -7.96 5.61 12.68
N ILE A 229 -8.37 6.57 11.86
CA ILE A 229 -9.54 6.45 10.99
C ILE A 229 -9.10 6.17 9.57
N PHE A 230 -9.98 5.61 8.75
CA PHE A 230 -9.73 5.38 7.33
C PHE A 230 -10.68 6.25 6.50
N PHE A 231 -10.13 7.28 5.86
CA PHE A 231 -10.85 8.28 5.08
C PHE A 231 -10.85 7.90 3.58
N PRO A 232 -11.96 8.07 2.84
CA PRO A 232 -12.04 7.69 1.44
C PRO A 232 -11.02 8.45 0.58
N PHE A 233 -10.47 7.77 -0.43
CA PHE A 233 -9.37 8.31 -1.24
C PHE A 233 -9.54 7.98 -2.72
N ASP A 234 -9.47 8.99 -3.58
CA ASP A 234 -9.45 8.80 -5.04
C ASP A 234 -8.01 8.94 -5.57
N LEU A 235 -7.36 7.82 -5.89
CA LEU A 235 -6.01 7.84 -6.44
C LEU A 235 -5.91 8.57 -7.79
N THR A 236 -7.00 8.62 -8.57
CA THR A 236 -7.01 9.23 -9.92
C THR A 236 -7.22 10.74 -9.89
N ASN A 237 -7.88 11.25 -8.86
CA ASN A 237 -8.08 12.68 -8.60
C ASN A 237 -7.77 12.94 -7.12
N ASN A 238 -6.47 13.09 -6.79
CA ASN A 238 -6.01 13.33 -5.42
C ASN A 238 -5.29 14.67 -5.30
N LEU A 239 -5.49 15.30 -4.14
CA LEU A 239 -4.72 16.44 -3.67
C LEU A 239 -4.30 16.20 -2.22
N LEU A 240 -3.02 16.38 -1.96
CA LEU A 240 -2.37 16.08 -0.69
C LEU A 240 -1.73 17.35 -0.15
N ILE A 241 -1.69 17.47 1.17
CA ILE A 241 -0.83 18.41 1.89
C ILE A 241 0.07 17.63 2.84
N LYS A 242 1.09 18.28 3.37
CA LYS A 242 1.89 17.73 4.46
C LYS A 242 1.36 18.24 5.80
N ASP A 243 1.22 17.35 6.76
CA ASP A 243 1.02 17.73 8.16
C ASP A 243 2.30 18.31 8.78
N HIS A 244 2.25 18.64 10.07
CA HIS A 244 3.40 19.18 10.81
C HIS A 244 4.55 18.17 10.99
N PHE A 245 4.31 16.87 10.78
CA PHE A 245 5.33 15.82 10.76
C PHE A 245 5.89 15.57 9.34
N GLY A 246 5.41 16.29 8.33
CA GLY A 246 5.80 16.11 6.94
C GLY A 246 5.17 14.90 6.25
N ILE A 247 4.13 14.30 6.85
CA ILE A 247 3.39 13.16 6.34
C ILE A 247 2.27 13.67 5.42
N PHE A 248 2.09 13.02 4.28
CA PHE A 248 1.03 13.38 3.35
C PHE A 248 -0.35 12.97 3.88
N ILE A 249 -1.29 13.90 3.83
CA ILE A 249 -2.70 13.67 4.15
C ILE A 249 -3.60 14.21 3.02
N PRO A 250 -4.78 13.60 2.76
CA PRO A 250 -5.73 14.11 1.77
C PRO A 250 -6.26 15.48 2.17
N TYR A 251 -6.22 16.44 1.24
CA TYR A 251 -6.76 17.77 1.50
C TYR A 251 -8.27 17.76 1.78
N LEU A 252 -9.03 16.82 1.19
CA LEU A 252 -10.47 16.70 1.44
C LEU A 252 -10.82 16.46 2.91
N TYR A 253 -9.97 15.74 3.64
CA TYR A 253 -10.13 15.56 5.08
C TYR A 253 -9.94 16.89 5.81
N VAL A 254 -8.88 17.63 5.47
CA VAL A 254 -8.55 18.93 6.07
C VAL A 254 -9.68 19.93 5.83
N HIS A 255 -10.14 20.02 4.59
CA HIS A 255 -11.25 20.89 4.21
C HIS A 255 -12.59 20.46 4.83
N TYR A 256 -12.81 19.16 5.03
CA TYR A 256 -14.01 18.67 5.73
C TYR A 256 -14.01 19.14 7.19
N ASN A 257 -12.88 18.98 7.88
CA ASN A 257 -12.77 19.38 9.28
C ASN A 257 -12.77 20.90 9.48
N SER A 258 -12.20 21.68 8.54
CA SER A 258 -12.24 23.15 8.64
C SER A 258 -13.68 23.70 8.55
N LYS A 259 -14.61 22.97 7.90
CA LYS A 259 -16.04 23.33 7.91
C LYS A 259 -16.74 23.00 9.23
N GLY A 260 -16.13 22.15 10.08
CA GLY A 260 -16.64 21.80 11.41
C GLY A 260 -16.69 22.99 12.37
N GLU A 261 -15.86 24.01 12.17
CA GLU A 261 -15.92 25.25 12.97
C GLU A 261 -17.22 26.06 12.74
N ILE A 262 -17.90 25.84 11.60
CA ILE A 262 -19.19 26.50 11.27
C ILE A 262 -20.39 25.66 11.75
N ASN A 263 -20.22 24.35 11.94
CA ASN A 263 -21.26 23.42 12.40
C ASN A 263 -20.69 22.47 13.47
N LYS A 264 -20.88 22.80 14.74
CA LYS A 264 -20.27 22.16 15.92
C LYS A 264 -20.56 20.65 16.12
N ASP A 265 -21.43 20.03 15.33
CA ASP A 265 -21.95 18.67 15.57
C ASP A 265 -21.49 17.59 14.56
N LYS A 266 -20.50 17.82 13.70
CA LYS A 266 -20.11 16.83 12.67
C LYS A 266 -18.85 16.03 13.03
N ASN A 267 -18.99 15.11 13.98
CA ASN A 267 -18.05 13.99 14.07
C ASN A 267 -18.25 13.05 12.86
N LEU A 268 -17.15 12.55 12.29
CA LEU A 268 -17.20 11.52 11.25
C LEU A 268 -17.81 10.24 11.84
N HIS A 269 -18.84 9.70 11.20
CA HIS A 269 -19.38 8.39 11.50
C HIS A 269 -18.40 7.33 11.00
N LEU A 270 -18.08 6.39 11.89
CA LEU A 270 -17.14 5.31 11.64
C LEU A 270 -17.85 3.98 11.77
N ASN A 271 -17.53 3.03 10.90
CA ASN A 271 -17.87 1.63 11.16
C ASN A 271 -16.94 1.02 12.22
N SER A 272 -17.23 -0.22 12.57
CA SER A 272 -16.47 -0.97 13.58
C SER A 272 -15.03 -1.30 13.18
N SER A 273 -14.62 -1.05 11.93
CA SER A 273 -13.23 -1.13 11.45
C SER A 273 -12.58 0.25 11.25
N ASN A 274 -13.19 1.31 11.80
CA ASN A 274 -12.75 2.71 11.72
C ASN A 274 -12.77 3.34 10.32
N LEU A 275 -13.52 2.77 9.36
CA LEU A 275 -13.75 3.41 8.06
C LEU A 275 -14.85 4.46 8.19
N VAL A 276 -14.64 5.60 7.54
CA VAL A 276 -15.66 6.66 7.41
C VAL A 276 -16.84 6.15 6.61
N THR A 277 -18.05 6.27 7.18
CA THR A 277 -19.31 5.81 6.59
C THR A 277 -20.18 6.94 6.04
N ASP A 278 -19.85 8.19 6.35
CA ASP A 278 -20.55 9.35 5.81
C ASP A 278 -20.45 9.43 4.28
N ASN A 279 -21.50 9.93 3.65
CA ASN A 279 -21.43 10.38 2.27
C ASN A 279 -20.77 11.76 2.23
N ILE A 280 -19.50 11.82 1.87
CA ILE A 280 -18.70 13.05 1.85
C ILE A 280 -18.26 13.36 0.43
N TYR A 281 -18.57 14.57 -0.04
CA TYR A 281 -18.37 14.99 -1.41
C TYR A 281 -19.08 14.04 -2.40
N ASN A 282 -18.33 13.32 -3.23
CA ASN A 282 -18.82 12.30 -4.15
C ASN A 282 -18.56 10.86 -3.67
N PHE A 283 -17.95 10.67 -2.49
CA PHE A 283 -17.71 9.35 -1.93
C PHE A 283 -18.95 8.84 -1.23
N THR A 284 -19.32 7.59 -1.53
CA THR A 284 -20.40 6.86 -0.86
C THR A 284 -19.85 5.60 -0.22
N PHE A 285 -20.18 5.36 1.05
CA PHE A 285 -19.75 4.15 1.74
C PHE A 285 -20.55 2.92 1.28
N ASN A 286 -19.83 1.84 0.99
CA ASN A 286 -20.42 0.52 0.72
C ASN A 286 -19.86 -0.49 1.72
N ASP A 287 -20.74 -1.30 2.31
CA ASP A 287 -20.38 -2.18 3.42
C ASP A 287 -19.73 -3.51 2.94
N HIS A 288 -18.56 -3.44 2.35
CA HIS A 288 -17.77 -4.59 1.89
C HIS A 288 -16.84 -5.16 2.97
N ASP A 289 -16.25 -6.33 2.70
CA ASP A 289 -15.11 -6.84 3.47
C ASP A 289 -13.90 -5.91 3.30
N ASN A 290 -12.99 -5.94 4.27
CA ASN A 290 -11.87 -4.99 4.32
C ASN A 290 -10.53 -5.69 4.09
N ILE A 291 -9.68 -5.05 3.27
CA ILE A 291 -8.25 -5.39 3.14
C ILE A 291 -7.44 -4.20 3.67
N PHE A 292 -6.66 -4.42 4.71
CA PHE A 292 -5.75 -3.44 5.29
C PHE A 292 -4.32 -3.71 4.85
N PHE A 293 -3.76 -2.78 4.07
CA PHE A 293 -2.32 -2.72 3.84
C PHE A 293 -1.67 -1.89 4.93
N ILE A 294 -0.97 -2.58 5.82
CA ILE A 294 -0.39 -1.99 7.02
C ILE A 294 1.09 -1.67 6.75
N PRO A 295 1.55 -0.43 6.98
CA PRO A 295 2.95 -0.09 6.85
C PRO A 295 3.75 -0.74 7.99
N LEU A 296 4.99 -1.11 7.70
CA LEU A 296 5.91 -1.67 8.67
C LEU A 296 7.33 -1.15 8.46
N ILE A 297 8.14 -1.26 9.52
CA ILE A 297 9.58 -1.00 9.57
C ILE A 297 10.36 -2.31 9.42
N ALA A 298 9.94 -3.35 10.15
CA ALA A 298 10.48 -4.70 10.11
C ALA A 298 9.37 -5.73 10.34
N TYR A 299 9.64 -6.99 10.02
CA TYR A 299 8.75 -8.12 10.27
C TYR A 299 9.54 -9.39 10.54
N ASN A 300 8.88 -10.45 11.00
CA ASN A 300 9.51 -11.76 11.21
C ASN A 300 8.73 -12.89 10.51
N LYS A 301 9.26 -14.11 10.64
CA LYS A 301 8.68 -15.33 10.05
C LYS A 301 7.40 -15.81 10.73
N TYR A 302 7.01 -15.15 11.83
CA TYR A 302 5.83 -15.49 12.64
C TYR A 302 4.65 -14.54 12.37
N GLY A 303 4.76 -13.66 11.37
CA GLY A 303 3.72 -12.69 11.03
C GLY A 303 3.69 -11.45 11.92
N ALA A 304 4.58 -11.35 12.91
CA ALA A 304 4.73 -10.17 13.73
C ALA A 304 5.44 -9.06 12.96
N ARG A 305 5.07 -7.80 13.26
CA ARG A 305 5.62 -6.61 12.60
C ARG A 305 6.07 -5.57 13.62
N ILE A 306 6.96 -4.69 13.18
CA ILE A 306 7.35 -3.50 13.92
C ILE A 306 6.91 -2.27 13.14
N GLY A 307 6.00 -1.49 13.71
CA GLY A 307 5.63 -0.16 13.20
C GLY A 307 6.47 0.98 13.77
N SER A 308 6.06 2.22 13.50
CA SER A 308 6.73 3.45 13.94
C SER A 308 6.87 3.59 15.47
N GLY A 309 5.99 2.93 16.23
CA GLY A 309 6.05 2.83 17.69
C GLY A 309 4.82 3.38 18.42
N LYS A 310 3.93 4.10 17.74
CA LYS A 310 2.72 4.69 18.35
C LYS A 310 1.54 3.71 18.48
N GLY A 311 1.61 2.51 17.91
CA GLY A 311 0.56 1.47 18.05
C GLY A 311 -0.81 1.79 17.43
N TYR A 312 -0.89 2.70 16.47
CA TYR A 312 -2.15 3.12 15.85
C TYR A 312 -2.92 1.96 15.23
N TYR A 313 -2.25 1.15 14.40
CA TYR A 313 -2.86 0.00 13.75
C TYR A 313 -3.23 -1.10 14.76
N ASP A 314 -2.39 -1.34 15.77
CA ASP A 314 -2.66 -2.36 16.79
C ASP A 314 -3.93 -2.04 17.58
N ARG A 315 -4.15 -0.76 17.92
CA ARG A 315 -5.39 -0.30 18.54
C ARG A 315 -6.58 -0.35 17.58
N ALA A 316 -6.42 0.14 16.36
CA ALA A 316 -7.52 0.29 15.41
C ALA A 316 -8.02 -1.04 14.83
N LEU A 317 -7.16 -2.05 14.78
CA LEU A 317 -7.48 -3.37 14.22
C LEU A 317 -7.46 -4.47 15.29
N LYS A 318 -7.49 -4.10 16.57
CA LYS A 318 -7.59 -5.06 17.66
C LYS A 318 -8.83 -5.93 17.44
N PRO A 319 -8.74 -7.25 17.59
CA PRO A 319 -9.92 -8.12 17.53
C PRO A 319 -10.94 -7.65 18.59
N GLY A 320 -12.08 -7.15 18.14
CA GLY A 320 -13.25 -6.87 18.98
C GLY A 320 -14.43 -7.76 18.55
N ASP A 321 -15.66 -7.37 18.86
CA ASP A 321 -16.90 -8.06 18.43
C ASP A 321 -17.16 -7.97 16.91
N ASN A 322 -16.13 -7.62 16.14
CA ASN A 322 -16.17 -7.45 14.70
C ASN A 322 -16.46 -8.78 14.00
N LYS A 323 -17.67 -8.90 13.45
CA LYS A 323 -18.08 -10.03 12.61
C LYS A 323 -17.44 -10.03 11.22
N LYS A 324 -16.76 -8.94 10.82
CA LYS A 324 -16.15 -8.80 9.48
C LYS A 324 -14.73 -9.36 9.42
N ASN A 325 -14.46 -10.09 8.35
CA ASN A 325 -13.17 -10.72 8.10
C ASN A 325 -12.15 -9.70 7.56
N ASN A 326 -11.49 -8.97 8.46
CA ASN A 326 -10.48 -7.99 8.11
C ASN A 326 -9.15 -8.67 7.73
N ILE A 327 -8.78 -8.60 6.45
CA ILE A 327 -7.53 -9.17 5.94
C ILE A 327 -6.40 -8.16 6.15
N LYS A 328 -5.34 -8.57 6.83
CA LYS A 328 -4.19 -7.75 7.24
C LYS A 328 -2.97 -8.14 6.42
N ILE A 329 -2.55 -7.25 5.52
CA ILE A 329 -1.46 -7.49 4.57
C ILE A 329 -0.37 -6.46 4.81
N SER A 330 0.89 -6.85 4.71
CA SER A 330 2.00 -5.89 4.54
C SER A 330 2.81 -6.19 3.30
N ILE A 331 3.31 -5.14 2.65
CA ILE A 331 4.26 -5.23 1.55
C ILE A 331 5.59 -4.68 2.06
N SER A 332 6.66 -5.47 1.92
CA SER A 332 7.99 -5.13 2.42
C SER A 332 9.07 -5.67 1.48
N PHE A 333 10.32 -5.39 1.80
CA PHE A 333 11.46 -6.09 1.22
C PHE A 333 11.96 -7.20 2.14
N ASP A 334 12.56 -8.23 1.58
CA ASP A 334 13.13 -9.35 2.34
C ASP A 334 14.24 -8.90 3.30
N ILE A 335 15.00 -7.85 2.95
CA ILE A 335 16.03 -7.27 3.83
C ILE A 335 15.49 -6.70 5.15
N PHE A 336 14.17 -6.49 5.27
CA PHE A 336 13.53 -6.06 6.51
C PHE A 336 12.93 -7.22 7.32
N LEU A 337 13.15 -8.47 6.89
CA LEU A 337 12.85 -9.68 7.64
C LEU A 337 13.90 -9.90 8.74
N TYR A 338 13.44 -10.13 9.96
CA TYR A 338 14.25 -10.51 11.09
C TYR A 338 13.87 -11.91 11.56
N ASP A 339 14.88 -12.73 11.82
CA ASP A 339 14.69 -14.07 12.40
C ASP A 339 14.76 -13.99 13.93
N ILE A 340 13.94 -13.12 14.50
CA ILE A 340 13.83 -12.93 15.94
C ILE A 340 12.39 -12.64 16.31
N ASP A 341 12.01 -13.14 17.48
CA ASP A 341 10.70 -12.89 18.03
C ASP A 341 10.68 -11.64 18.90
N PHE A 342 9.67 -10.82 18.67
CA PHE A 342 9.45 -9.54 19.33
C PHE A 342 7.95 -9.26 19.53
N LEU A 343 7.11 -10.30 19.41
CA LEU A 343 5.66 -10.15 19.52
C LEU A 343 5.26 -9.80 20.96
N GLU A 344 4.59 -8.68 21.11
CA GLU A 344 3.95 -8.26 22.36
C GLU A 344 2.46 -8.65 22.36
N ASN A 345 1.86 -8.81 23.54
CA ASN A 345 0.46 -9.21 23.72
C ASN A 345 -0.57 -8.22 23.12
N THR A 346 -0.15 -7.00 22.83
CA THR A 346 -0.99 -5.95 22.24
C THR A 346 -0.84 -5.87 20.73
N ASP A 347 0.12 -6.59 20.14
CA ASP A 347 0.37 -6.54 18.71
C ASP A 347 -0.64 -7.37 17.92
N ILE A 348 -1.12 -6.81 16.81
CA ILE A 348 -1.82 -7.61 15.81
C ILE A 348 -0.81 -8.37 14.94
N ILE A 349 -1.14 -9.62 14.64
CA ILE A 349 -0.39 -10.44 13.70
C ILE A 349 -0.96 -10.23 12.29
N LEU A 350 -0.09 -10.22 11.29
CA LEU A 350 -0.48 -10.12 9.88
C LEU A 350 -1.04 -11.45 9.38
N ASP A 351 -2.00 -11.40 8.44
CA ASP A 351 -2.43 -12.60 7.72
C ASP A 351 -1.48 -12.89 6.56
N TYR A 352 -1.00 -11.84 5.89
CA TYR A 352 -0.06 -11.96 4.76
C TYR A 352 1.10 -10.98 4.82
N VAL A 353 2.27 -11.43 4.36
CA VAL A 353 3.37 -10.55 3.94
C VAL A 353 3.72 -10.83 2.49
N ILE A 354 3.89 -9.76 1.71
CA ILE A 354 4.44 -9.81 0.36
C ILE A 354 5.83 -9.19 0.39
N ASN A 355 6.81 -9.89 -0.18
CA ASN A 355 8.11 -9.31 -0.53
C ASN A 355 8.52 -9.72 -1.94
N GLU A 356 9.70 -9.31 -2.40
CA GLU A 356 10.21 -9.63 -3.73
C GLU A 356 10.51 -11.13 -3.95
N LYS A 357 10.56 -11.93 -2.88
CA LYS A 357 10.78 -13.38 -2.93
C LYS A 357 9.47 -14.19 -2.99
N GLY A 358 8.37 -13.66 -2.46
CA GLY A 358 7.09 -14.37 -2.51
C GLY A 358 5.95 -13.73 -1.72
N ILE A 359 4.90 -14.54 -1.54
CA ILE A 359 3.72 -14.24 -0.74
C ILE A 359 3.68 -15.25 0.41
N TYR A 360 3.66 -14.79 1.65
CA TYR A 360 3.63 -15.63 2.84
C TYR A 360 2.27 -15.49 3.52
N TYR A 361 1.62 -16.61 3.82
CA TYR A 361 0.32 -16.68 4.49
C TYR A 361 0.48 -17.30 5.87
N PHE A 362 0.16 -16.57 6.92
CA PHE A 362 0.29 -17.03 8.30
C PHE A 362 -1.00 -17.71 8.77
N GLN A 363 -0.89 -19.00 9.13
CA GLN A 363 -1.99 -19.84 9.58
C GLN A 363 -1.83 -20.12 11.07
N PHE A 364 -2.81 -19.73 11.87
CA PHE A 364 -2.80 -19.82 13.34
C PHE A 364 -3.64 -20.99 13.86
#